data_AF-A0AB33BRL2-F1
#
_entry.id   AF-A0AB33BRL2-F1
#
_cell.length_a   1.000
_cell.length_b   1.000
_cell.length_c   1.000
_cell.angle_alpha   90.00
_cell.angle_beta   90.00
_cell.angle_gamma   90.00
#
_symmetry.space_group_name_H-M   'P 1'
#
loop_
_entity.id
_entity.type
_entity.pdbx_description
1 polymer ?
#
loop_
_entity_poly.entity_id
_entity_poly.type
_entity_poly.pdbx_seq_one_letter_code
_entity_poly.pdbx_strand_id
1 'polypeptide(L)'
;MIVEVATIIFGFFYIQFGAGGDKDNVAPTQQPIIFVSDQNRASAAAKHLVTTTSRSGGDVAMHIDVYGNGKIKYHANKNVRSKQPIIEVNFGDRAKTTKAQSEKLNEIFKYLNQKYNYKQYDAIGYGAGCLAVYDNAVTYGTKQNKMGLSHFISIAGPYQGVMPIRVPADNQRNIPRSGPHHNLAHHQDIIRQQSIAQQQNINQRFPSYKELKAKSKNLDSNTRVLNIYGVLGEHDLSDGRVSEASASSLKGLVKSDNYQALRLTGPDAEHARILDNQIAERLVNRFLFSE
;
A
#
# COMPACT_ATOMS: atom_id res chain seq x y z
N MET A 1 48.24 32.02 1.29
CA MET A 1 48.49 33.48 1.23
C MET A 1 49.41 33.67 0.04
N ILE A 2 48.98 34.06 -1.16
CA ILE A 2 47.91 34.93 -1.65
C ILE A 2 47.09 34.14 -2.69
N VAL A 3 45.76 34.31 -2.72
CA VAL A 3 44.92 33.84 -3.84
C VAL A 3 44.29 35.09 -4.44
N GLU A 4 44.63 35.37 -5.70
CA GLU A 4 44.01 36.44 -6.47
C GLU A 4 42.58 36.04 -6.84
N VAL A 5 41.63 36.92 -6.49
CA VAL A 5 40.22 36.81 -6.88
C VAL A 5 40.01 37.73 -8.07
N ALA A 6 39.81 37.15 -9.25
CA ALA A 6 39.33 37.89 -10.42
C ALA A 6 37.80 37.91 -10.39
N THR A 7 37.23 39.09 -10.13
CA THR A 7 35.79 39.34 -10.14
C THR A 7 35.39 39.92 -11.49
N ILE A 8 34.56 39.20 -12.24
CA ILE A 8 33.80 39.78 -13.37
C ILE A 8 32.32 39.61 -13.08
N ILE A 9 31.66 40.74 -12.90
CA ILE A 9 30.22 40.85 -12.59
C ILE A 9 29.46 40.89 -13.91
N PHE A 10 28.67 39.85 -14.19
CA PHE A 10 27.45 39.97 -14.98
C PHE A 10 26.39 39.04 -14.38
N GLY A 11 25.22 39.61 -14.09
CA GLY A 11 24.19 39.00 -13.24
C GLY A 11 23.68 37.66 -13.75
N PHE A 12 23.93 36.62 -12.96
CA PHE A 12 23.15 35.39 -12.86
C PHE A 12 23.25 34.93 -11.40
N PHE A 13 22.14 34.47 -10.83
CA PHE A 13 22.08 33.94 -9.46
C PHE A 13 23.23 32.95 -9.20
N TYR A 14 24.07 33.24 -8.21
CA TYR A 14 25.16 32.37 -7.77
C TYR A 14 24.60 31.43 -6.70
N ILE A 15 24.45 30.14 -7.01
CA ILE A 15 24.27 29.10 -5.99
C ILE A 15 25.63 28.42 -5.81
N GLN A 16 26.19 28.60 -4.62
CA GLN A 16 27.49 28.07 -4.23
C GLN A 16 27.33 26.59 -3.84
N PHE A 17 27.91 25.67 -4.61
CA PHE A 17 28.13 24.31 -4.14
C PHE A 17 29.31 24.31 -3.16
N GLY A 18 29.01 24.18 -1.87
CA GLY A 18 30.03 23.92 -0.86
C GLY A 18 30.59 22.50 -1.04
N ALA A 19 31.84 22.39 -1.49
CA ALA A 19 32.63 21.18 -1.35
C ALA A 19 33.24 21.16 0.06
N GLY A 20 32.66 20.36 0.95
CA GLY A 20 33.22 19.99 2.24
C GLY A 20 32.42 18.79 2.74
N GLY A 21 32.99 17.73 3.30
CA GLY A 21 34.34 17.32 3.63
C GLY A 21 34.18 15.86 4.10
N ASP A 22 35.21 15.04 3.95
CA ASP A 22 35.24 13.60 4.25
C ASP A 22 33.97 12.80 3.94
N LYS A 23 34.01 12.08 2.82
CA LYS A 23 33.14 10.93 2.61
C LYS A 23 33.58 9.85 3.60
N ASP A 24 33.07 9.91 4.82
CA ASP A 24 32.83 8.70 5.59
C ASP A 24 32.19 7.71 4.61
N ASN A 25 32.81 6.54 4.44
CA ASN A 25 32.26 5.42 3.69
C ASN A 25 31.01 4.89 4.43
N VAL A 26 29.96 5.71 4.52
CA VAL A 26 28.63 5.29 4.92
C VAL A 26 28.16 4.42 3.75
N ALA A 27 28.21 3.10 3.94
CA ALA A 27 27.61 2.17 3.01
C ALA A 27 26.19 2.68 2.68
N PRO A 28 25.79 2.74 1.39
CA PRO A 28 24.49 3.28 1.02
C PRO A 28 23.43 2.59 1.86
N THR A 29 22.62 3.38 2.58
CA THR A 29 21.62 2.85 3.51
C THR A 29 20.63 2.00 2.73
N GLN A 30 20.65 0.70 2.99
CA GLN A 30 19.73 -0.24 2.36
C GLN A 30 18.32 0.03 2.85
N GLN A 31 17.41 0.32 1.92
CA GLN A 31 16.02 0.64 2.22
C GLN A 31 15.12 -0.37 1.50
N PRO A 32 14.64 -1.41 2.19
CA PRO A 32 13.74 -2.37 1.59
C PRO A 32 12.42 -1.73 1.16
N ILE A 33 11.86 -2.25 0.07
CA ILE A 33 10.50 -1.98 -0.37
C ILE A 33 9.63 -3.15 0.08
N ILE A 34 8.72 -2.89 1.02
CA ILE A 34 7.84 -3.88 1.62
C ILE A 34 6.51 -3.90 0.86
N PHE A 35 6.16 -5.04 0.30
CA PHE A 35 4.85 -5.23 -0.33
C PHE A 35 3.91 -5.99 0.58
N VAL A 36 2.72 -5.43 0.79
CA VAL A 36 1.65 -6.05 1.55
C VAL A 36 0.36 -5.95 0.77
N SER A 37 -0.24 -7.10 0.47
CA SER A 37 -1.45 -7.17 -0.34
C SER A 37 -2.50 -7.99 0.36
N ASP A 38 -3.76 -7.67 0.08
CA ASP A 38 -4.86 -8.55 0.35
C ASP A 38 -5.08 -9.57 -0.76
N GLN A 39 -4.16 -9.76 -1.71
CA GLN A 39 -4.13 -10.87 -2.67
C GLN A 39 -2.96 -11.81 -2.38
N ASN A 40 -3.08 -13.08 -2.78
CA ASN A 40 -1.95 -14.01 -2.72
C ASN A 40 -0.93 -13.66 -3.81
N ARG A 41 0.37 -13.83 -3.54
CA ARG A 41 1.51 -13.72 -4.48
C ARG A 41 1.29 -14.33 -5.86
N ALA A 42 0.46 -15.36 -5.96
CA ALA A 42 0.14 -15.98 -7.25
C ALA A 42 -0.67 -15.07 -8.19
N SER A 43 -1.29 -14.00 -7.68
CA SER A 43 -2.12 -13.10 -8.49
C SER A 43 -1.29 -12.35 -9.53
N ALA A 44 -1.91 -12.11 -10.70
CA ALA A 44 -1.29 -11.34 -11.76
C ALA A 44 -0.86 -9.96 -11.26
N ALA A 45 -1.71 -9.35 -10.43
CA ALA A 45 -1.53 -8.02 -9.87
C ALA A 45 -0.28 -7.89 -8.97
N ALA A 46 -0.04 -8.87 -8.07
CA ALA A 46 1.14 -8.88 -7.22
C ALA A 46 2.43 -9.14 -8.03
N LYS A 47 2.38 -10.07 -9.00
CA LYS A 47 3.51 -10.34 -9.90
C LYS A 47 3.85 -9.14 -10.77
N HIS A 48 2.85 -8.42 -11.24
CA HIS A 48 3.02 -7.23 -12.07
C HIS A 48 3.76 -6.13 -11.30
N LEU A 49 3.29 -5.78 -10.10
CA LEU A 49 3.96 -4.80 -9.24
C LEU A 49 5.42 -5.16 -8.96
N VAL A 50 5.69 -6.40 -8.54
CA VAL A 50 7.05 -6.87 -8.26
C VAL A 50 7.93 -6.78 -9.50
N THR A 51 7.41 -7.20 -10.65
CA THR A 51 8.15 -7.17 -11.92
C THR A 51 8.51 -5.75 -12.31
N THR A 52 7.57 -4.82 -12.23
CA THR A 52 7.83 -3.44 -12.63
C THR A 52 8.74 -2.72 -11.62
N THR A 53 8.50 -2.85 -10.32
CA THR A 53 9.40 -2.25 -9.32
C THR A 53 10.81 -2.80 -9.47
N SER A 54 10.95 -4.09 -9.83
CA SER A 54 12.27 -4.66 -10.09
C SER A 54 12.93 -4.09 -11.35
N ARG A 55 12.19 -3.89 -12.43
CA ARG A 55 12.68 -3.21 -13.64
C ARG A 55 13.13 -1.76 -13.40
N SER A 56 12.64 -1.13 -12.34
CA SER A 56 12.89 0.29 -12.03
C SER A 56 14.02 0.51 -11.03
N GLY A 57 14.68 -0.57 -10.58
CA GLY A 57 15.88 -0.48 -9.73
C GLY A 57 15.83 -1.31 -8.45
N GLY A 58 14.68 -1.93 -8.12
CA GLY A 58 14.58 -2.84 -6.99
C GLY A 58 15.05 -4.26 -7.32
N ASP A 59 15.54 -4.99 -6.32
CA ASP A 59 15.92 -6.39 -6.48
C ASP A 59 15.05 -7.30 -5.61
N VAL A 60 14.35 -8.27 -6.21
CA VAL A 60 13.57 -9.26 -5.44
C VAL A 60 14.49 -10.04 -4.51
N ALA A 61 14.30 -9.83 -3.20
CA ALA A 61 15.22 -10.28 -2.17
C ALA A 61 14.61 -11.33 -1.23
N MET A 62 13.31 -11.22 -0.95
CA MET A 62 12.67 -12.09 0.03
C MET A 62 11.17 -12.23 -0.20
N HIS A 63 10.66 -13.44 -0.01
CA HIS A 63 9.23 -13.67 0.22
C HIS A 63 9.03 -14.13 1.66
N ILE A 64 8.02 -13.58 2.33
CA ILE A 64 7.70 -13.88 3.72
C ILE A 64 6.28 -14.42 3.78
N ASP A 65 6.11 -15.66 4.22
CA ASP A 65 4.82 -16.30 4.39
C ASP A 65 4.42 -16.33 5.86
N VAL A 66 3.28 -15.72 6.19
CA VAL A 66 2.66 -15.77 7.52
C VAL A 66 1.50 -16.77 7.47
N TYR A 67 1.69 -17.93 8.09
CA TYR A 67 0.69 -19.00 8.13
C TYR A 67 -0.43 -18.70 9.14
N GLY A 68 -1.59 -19.36 8.98
CA GLY A 68 -2.76 -19.12 9.84
C GLY A 68 -2.56 -19.44 11.33
N ASN A 69 -1.60 -20.32 11.66
CA ASN A 69 -1.16 -20.57 13.02
C ASN A 69 -0.19 -19.51 13.58
N GLY A 70 0.07 -18.43 12.82
CA GLY A 70 0.96 -17.34 13.20
C GLY A 70 2.44 -17.59 12.95
N LYS A 71 2.83 -18.76 12.42
CA LYS A 71 4.23 -19.05 12.05
C LYS A 71 4.65 -18.19 10.85
N ILE A 72 5.86 -17.65 10.91
CA ILE A 72 6.45 -16.85 9.83
C ILE A 72 7.58 -17.65 9.19
N LYS A 73 7.59 -17.76 7.85
CA LYS A 73 8.73 -18.29 7.09
C LYS A 73 9.32 -17.22 6.20
N TYR A 74 10.65 -17.17 6.17
CA TYR A 74 11.43 -16.21 5.40
C TYR A 74 12.16 -16.95 4.27
N HIS A 75 11.87 -16.59 3.04
CA HIS A 75 12.47 -17.16 1.83
C HIS A 75 13.38 -16.11 1.19
N ALA A 76 14.56 -15.91 1.79
CA ALA A 76 15.54 -14.91 1.39
C ALA A 76 16.50 -15.44 0.30
N ASN A 77 16.99 -14.54 -0.56
CA ASN A 77 18.07 -14.81 -1.51
C ASN A 77 19.23 -13.79 -1.33
N LYS A 78 20.22 -13.80 -2.23
CA LYS A 78 21.41 -12.93 -2.14
C LYS A 78 21.11 -11.42 -2.23
N ASN A 79 19.97 -11.04 -2.82
CA ASN A 79 19.60 -9.65 -3.06
C ASN A 79 19.17 -8.91 -1.79
N VAL A 80 19.10 -9.55 -0.62
CA VAL A 80 18.95 -8.85 0.68
C VAL A 80 20.05 -7.83 0.94
N ARG A 81 21.16 -7.90 0.18
CA ARG A 81 22.26 -6.92 0.23
C ARG A 81 22.18 -5.81 -0.83
N SER A 82 21.13 -5.76 -1.65
CA SER A 82 20.96 -4.70 -2.65
C SER A 82 20.62 -3.36 -2.00
N LYS A 83 20.69 -2.28 -2.79
CA LYS A 83 20.32 -0.92 -2.33
C LYS A 83 18.83 -0.83 -1.96
N GLN A 84 17.97 -1.41 -2.80
CA GLN A 84 16.51 -1.43 -2.63
C GLN A 84 15.98 -2.87 -2.75
N PRO A 85 16.13 -3.69 -1.69
CA PRO A 85 15.63 -5.05 -1.69
C PRO A 85 14.11 -5.07 -1.64
N ILE A 86 13.47 -5.76 -2.57
CA ILE A 86 12.03 -5.97 -2.58
C ILE A 86 11.70 -7.18 -1.68
N ILE A 87 10.83 -6.95 -0.70
CA ILE A 87 10.36 -7.94 0.27
C ILE A 87 8.84 -8.04 0.16
N GLU A 88 8.35 -9.21 -0.23
CA GLU A 88 6.91 -9.46 -0.33
C GLU A 88 6.40 -10.21 0.91
N VAL A 89 5.40 -9.64 1.58
CA VAL A 89 4.76 -10.27 2.75
C VAL A 89 3.38 -10.80 2.36
N ASN A 90 3.20 -12.11 2.49
CA ASN A 90 1.98 -12.83 2.18
C ASN A 90 1.32 -13.36 3.46
N PHE A 91 0.07 -12.98 3.69
CA PHE A 91 -0.75 -13.48 4.80
C PHE A 91 -1.63 -14.64 4.34
N GLY A 92 -1.28 -15.85 4.76
CA GLY A 92 -1.98 -17.08 4.36
C GLY A 92 -3.40 -17.21 4.93
N ASP A 93 -3.64 -16.70 6.14
CA ASP A 93 -4.99 -16.64 6.72
C ASP A 93 -5.64 -15.28 6.46
N ARG A 94 -6.51 -15.29 5.46
CA ARG A 94 -7.27 -14.15 5.00
C ARG A 94 -8.54 -13.91 5.80
N ALA A 95 -8.77 -14.58 6.92
CA ALA A 95 -9.84 -14.27 7.87
C ALA A 95 -9.34 -13.42 9.06
N LYS A 96 -8.02 -13.36 9.28
CA LYS A 96 -7.43 -12.50 10.32
C LYS A 96 -7.72 -11.02 10.06
N THR A 97 -7.80 -10.26 11.14
CA THR A 97 -7.98 -8.80 11.10
C THR A 97 -6.71 -8.14 10.57
N THR A 98 -6.83 -6.95 9.96
CA THR A 98 -5.66 -6.19 9.52
C THR A 98 -4.83 -5.69 10.71
N LYS A 99 -5.41 -5.61 11.91
CA LYS A 99 -4.67 -5.40 13.18
C LYS A 99 -3.75 -6.59 13.49
N ALA A 100 -4.24 -7.83 13.38
CA ALA A 100 -3.40 -9.01 13.57
C ALA A 100 -2.31 -9.13 12.48
N GLN A 101 -2.60 -8.70 11.25
CA GLN A 101 -1.59 -8.59 10.19
C GLN A 101 -0.54 -7.51 10.51
N SER A 102 -0.96 -6.36 11.02
CA SER A 102 -0.10 -5.27 11.51
C SER A 102 0.83 -5.73 12.65
N GLU A 103 0.33 -6.52 13.60
CA GLU A 103 1.13 -7.18 14.64
C GLU A 103 2.22 -8.09 14.05
N LYS A 104 1.87 -8.93 13.08
CA LYS A 104 2.83 -9.81 12.41
C LYS A 104 3.83 -9.04 11.55
N LEU A 105 3.41 -7.94 10.93
CA LEU A 105 4.31 -7.00 10.25
C LEU A 105 5.35 -6.41 11.21
N ASN A 106 4.95 -6.11 12.46
CA ASN A 106 5.86 -5.62 13.49
C ASN A 106 6.92 -6.67 13.88
N GLU A 107 6.53 -7.94 14.01
CA GLU A 107 7.48 -9.05 14.22
C GLU A 107 8.47 -9.18 13.06
N ILE A 108 7.99 -9.07 11.81
CA ILE A 108 8.82 -9.09 10.60
C ILE A 108 9.80 -7.93 10.61
N PHE A 109 9.37 -6.69 10.88
CA PHE A 109 10.26 -5.53 10.89
C PHE A 109 11.34 -5.62 11.98
N LYS A 110 11.00 -6.13 13.17
CA LYS A 110 12.00 -6.43 14.21
C LYS A 110 13.04 -7.43 13.72
N TYR A 111 12.60 -8.51 13.08
CA TYR A 111 13.52 -9.51 12.49
C TYR A 111 14.41 -8.90 11.40
N LEU A 112 13.83 -8.14 10.48
CA LEU A 112 14.56 -7.51 9.37
C LEU A 112 15.61 -6.51 9.88
N ASN A 113 15.25 -5.69 10.88
CA ASN A 113 16.20 -4.80 11.54
C ASN A 113 17.33 -5.55 12.23
N GLN A 114 17.01 -6.59 13.01
CA GLN A 114 18.02 -7.36 13.75
C GLN A 114 18.96 -8.14 12.82
N LYS A 115 18.43 -8.71 11.74
CA LYS A 115 19.17 -9.61 10.85
C LYS A 115 19.94 -8.88 9.75
N TYR A 116 19.37 -7.82 9.18
CA TYR A 116 19.91 -7.10 8.02
C TYR A 116 20.23 -5.63 8.30
N ASN A 117 19.99 -5.14 9.53
CA ASN A 117 20.25 -3.77 9.94
C ASN A 117 19.47 -2.69 9.16
N TYR A 118 18.39 -3.04 8.48
CA TYR A 118 17.52 -2.05 7.83
C TYR A 118 16.94 -1.09 8.86
N LYS A 119 17.07 0.22 8.62
CA LYS A 119 16.60 1.30 9.53
C LYS A 119 15.41 2.07 8.99
N GLN A 120 15.20 2.02 7.69
CA GLN A 120 14.08 2.65 7.01
C GLN A 120 13.49 1.64 6.03
N TYR A 121 12.26 1.88 5.60
CA TYR A 121 11.60 1.10 4.56
C TYR A 121 10.62 1.96 3.78
N ASP A 122 10.40 1.56 2.54
CA ASP A 122 9.25 1.97 1.75
C ASP A 122 8.20 0.87 1.79
N ALA A 123 6.95 1.24 1.59
CA ALA A 123 5.87 0.27 1.56
C ALA A 123 4.91 0.53 0.41
N ILE A 124 4.50 -0.55 -0.26
CA ILE A 124 3.32 -0.55 -1.13
C ILE A 124 2.27 -1.45 -0.51
N GLY A 125 1.15 -0.83 -0.13
CA GLY A 125 -0.07 -1.51 0.27
C GLY A 125 -1.02 -1.64 -0.91
N TYR A 126 -1.69 -2.77 -1.04
CA TYR A 126 -2.84 -2.93 -1.94
C TYR A 126 -4.05 -3.49 -1.18
N GLY A 127 -5.21 -2.90 -1.41
CA GLY A 127 -6.46 -3.30 -0.77
C GLY A 127 -6.35 -3.25 0.76
N ALA A 128 -6.77 -4.32 1.45
CA ALA A 128 -6.63 -4.40 2.91
C ALA A 128 -5.17 -4.37 3.42
N GLY A 129 -4.18 -4.65 2.55
CA GLY A 129 -2.75 -4.51 2.88
C GLY A 129 -2.37 -3.07 3.23
N CYS A 130 -3.04 -2.07 2.65
CA CYS A 130 -2.87 -0.65 3.02
C CYS A 130 -3.16 -0.41 4.51
N LEU A 131 -4.17 -1.08 5.06
CA LEU A 131 -4.55 -0.94 6.46
C LEU A 131 -3.53 -1.59 7.38
N ALA A 132 -2.98 -2.75 7.00
CA ALA A 132 -1.96 -3.45 7.78
C ALA A 132 -0.66 -2.62 7.86
N VAL A 133 -0.21 -2.05 6.74
CA VAL A 133 0.97 -1.16 6.70
C VAL A 133 0.72 0.11 7.52
N TYR A 134 -0.40 0.80 7.27
CA TYR A 134 -0.68 2.07 7.93
C TYR A 134 -0.89 1.89 9.44
N ASP A 135 -1.70 0.91 9.86
CA ASP A 135 -1.90 0.62 11.29
C ASP A 135 -0.59 0.23 11.98
N ASN A 136 0.32 -0.48 11.29
CA ASN A 136 1.64 -0.80 11.84
C ASN A 136 2.46 0.46 12.10
N ALA A 137 2.53 1.35 11.12
CA ALA A 137 3.30 2.59 11.21
C ALA A 137 2.82 3.49 12.37
N VAL A 138 1.51 3.60 12.58
CA VAL A 138 0.94 4.48 13.62
C VAL A 138 0.78 3.81 15.01
N THR A 139 0.80 2.48 15.07
CA THR A 139 0.70 1.72 16.33
C THR A 139 2.06 1.38 16.91
N TYR A 140 2.97 0.88 16.06
CA TYR A 140 4.30 0.42 16.47
C TYR A 140 5.36 1.45 16.12
N GLY A 141 5.43 1.81 14.83
CA GLY A 141 6.39 2.75 14.27
C GLY A 141 7.86 2.43 14.63
N THR A 142 8.75 3.39 14.32
CA THR A 142 10.20 3.25 14.54
C THR A 142 10.55 2.99 16.01
N LYS A 143 9.71 3.45 16.95
CA LYS A 143 9.94 3.26 18.40
C LYS A 143 10.01 1.78 18.77
N GLN A 144 9.10 0.97 18.22
CA GLN A 144 8.98 -0.44 18.57
C GLN A 144 9.74 -1.39 17.64
N ASN A 145 9.79 -1.13 16.34
CA ASN A 145 10.43 -2.03 15.37
C ASN A 145 11.78 -1.55 14.84
N LYS A 146 12.22 -0.34 15.20
CA LYS A 146 13.49 0.28 14.77
C LYS A 146 13.61 0.48 13.25
N MET A 147 12.50 0.44 12.52
CA MET A 147 12.40 0.72 11.08
C MET A 147 11.41 1.86 10.84
N GLY A 148 11.87 2.97 10.27
CA GLY A 148 11.04 4.12 9.92
C GLY A 148 10.41 4.00 8.53
N LEU A 149 9.14 4.38 8.40
CA LEU A 149 8.43 4.40 7.12
C LEU A 149 8.79 5.68 6.35
N SER A 150 9.54 5.55 5.27
CA SER A 150 9.99 6.68 4.44
C SER A 150 8.92 7.05 3.40
N HIS A 151 8.51 6.09 2.57
CA HIS A 151 7.46 6.26 1.57
C HIS A 151 6.35 5.23 1.76
N PHE A 152 5.11 5.67 1.65
CA PHE A 152 3.95 4.81 1.64
C PHE A 152 3.10 5.03 0.39
N ILE A 153 2.97 3.99 -0.41
CA ILE A 153 2.07 3.94 -1.56
C ILE A 153 0.86 3.10 -1.15
N SER A 154 -0.29 3.75 -1.04
CA SER A 154 -1.59 3.10 -0.85
C SER A 154 -2.26 2.91 -2.19
N ILE A 155 -2.65 1.69 -2.54
CA ILE A 155 -3.44 1.41 -3.75
C ILE A 155 -4.76 0.77 -3.34
N ALA A 156 -5.88 1.43 -3.67
CA ALA A 156 -7.23 0.95 -3.36
C ALA A 156 -7.47 0.62 -1.87
N GLY A 157 -6.90 1.43 -0.96
CA GLY A 157 -6.99 1.19 0.49
C GLY A 157 -8.38 1.49 1.07
N PRO A 158 -9.06 0.54 1.77
CA PRO A 158 -10.41 0.75 2.29
C PRO A 158 -10.43 1.37 3.70
N TYR A 159 -9.98 2.62 3.84
CA TYR A 159 -9.84 3.30 5.15
C TYR A 159 -11.15 3.55 5.91
N GLN A 160 -12.29 3.55 5.21
CA GLN A 160 -13.63 3.55 5.81
C GLN A 160 -14.39 2.23 5.54
N GLY A 161 -13.68 1.19 5.09
CA GLY A 161 -14.25 -0.11 4.74
C GLY A 161 -14.54 -0.29 3.25
N VAL A 162 -15.05 -1.47 2.91
CA VAL A 162 -15.51 -1.86 1.57
C VAL A 162 -17.02 -1.69 1.45
N MET A 163 -17.49 -1.68 0.20
CA MET A 163 -18.90 -1.66 -0.17
C MET A 163 -19.51 -3.08 -0.15
N PRO A 164 -20.86 -3.21 -0.15
CA PRO A 164 -21.51 -4.47 -0.48
C PRO A 164 -21.02 -4.99 -1.82
N ILE A 165 -20.76 -6.30 -1.91
CA ILE A 165 -20.40 -6.94 -3.17
C ILE A 165 -21.59 -6.79 -4.12
N ARG A 166 -21.34 -6.26 -5.32
CA ARG A 166 -22.36 -6.22 -6.37
C ARG A 166 -22.63 -7.64 -6.83
N VAL A 167 -23.90 -8.04 -6.80
CA VAL A 167 -24.32 -9.28 -7.44
C VAL A 167 -24.64 -8.95 -8.89
N PRO A 168 -23.92 -9.53 -9.87
CA PRO A 168 -24.17 -9.29 -11.28
C PRO A 168 -25.63 -9.53 -11.64
N ALA A 169 -26.19 -8.68 -12.49
CA ALA A 169 -27.57 -8.80 -12.95
C ALA A 169 -27.80 -10.06 -13.83
N ASP A 170 -26.75 -10.75 -14.29
CA ASP A 170 -26.86 -11.92 -15.17
C ASP A 170 -27.18 -13.24 -14.43
N ASN A 171 -26.82 -13.34 -13.13
CA ASN A 171 -27.28 -14.41 -12.24
C ASN A 171 -28.80 -14.40 -12.03
N GLN A 172 -29.51 -13.40 -12.55
CA GLN A 172 -30.97 -13.35 -12.63
C GLN A 172 -31.55 -14.30 -13.70
N ARG A 173 -30.73 -14.86 -14.62
CA ARG A 173 -31.21 -15.72 -15.73
C ARG A 173 -31.17 -17.23 -15.45
N ASN A 174 -30.50 -17.68 -14.40
CA ASN A 174 -30.37 -19.11 -14.04
C ASN A 174 -31.26 -19.54 -12.86
N ILE A 175 -32.32 -18.79 -12.55
CA ILE A 175 -33.36 -19.25 -11.61
C ILE A 175 -34.24 -20.27 -12.36
N PRO A 176 -34.37 -21.52 -11.88
CA PRO A 176 -35.26 -22.51 -12.51
C PRO A 176 -36.69 -21.93 -12.61
N ARG A 177 -37.17 -21.71 -13.84
CA ARG A 177 -38.52 -21.18 -14.13
C ARG A 177 -39.59 -22.25 -13.98
N SER A 178 -39.64 -22.94 -12.85
CA SER A 178 -40.55 -24.07 -12.64
C SER A 178 -41.29 -23.94 -11.31
N GLY A 179 -42.26 -23.02 -11.25
CA GLY A 179 -43.24 -22.94 -10.15
C GLY A 179 -44.12 -21.68 -10.23
N PRO A 180 -45.44 -21.73 -9.90
CA PRO A 180 -46.38 -20.64 -10.23
C PRO A 180 -46.24 -19.34 -9.43
N HIS A 181 -45.35 -19.24 -8.43
CA HIS A 181 -45.27 -18.08 -7.54
C HIS A 181 -43.82 -17.78 -7.07
N HIS A 182 -42.95 -17.27 -7.94
CA HIS A 182 -41.68 -16.67 -7.50
C HIS A 182 -41.76 -15.14 -7.60
N ASN A 183 -41.79 -14.47 -6.45
CA ASN A 183 -41.70 -13.01 -6.39
C ASN A 183 -40.23 -12.60 -6.56
N LEU A 184 -39.85 -12.15 -7.76
CA LEU A 184 -38.48 -11.71 -8.09
C LEU A 184 -37.92 -10.69 -7.08
N ALA A 185 -38.77 -9.83 -6.51
CA ALA A 185 -38.38 -8.84 -5.52
C ALA A 185 -37.86 -9.50 -4.23
N HIS A 186 -38.51 -10.57 -3.76
CA HIS A 186 -38.10 -11.27 -2.54
C HIS A 186 -36.73 -11.94 -2.68
N HIS A 187 -36.41 -12.46 -3.86
CA HIS A 187 -35.09 -13.04 -4.14
C HIS A 187 -33.99 -11.97 -4.20
N GLN A 188 -34.28 -10.81 -4.81
CA GLN A 188 -33.35 -9.68 -4.84
C GLN A 188 -33.06 -9.13 -3.44
N ASP A 189 -34.08 -9.09 -2.57
CA ASP A 189 -33.90 -8.68 -1.17
C ASP A 189 -32.99 -9.63 -0.40
N ILE A 190 -33.14 -10.95 -0.58
CA ILE A 190 -32.27 -11.95 0.08
C ILE A 190 -30.81 -11.77 -0.37
N ILE A 191 -30.57 -11.64 -1.68
CA ILE A 191 -29.23 -11.43 -2.24
C ILE A 191 -28.59 -10.15 -1.68
N ARG A 192 -29.37 -9.06 -1.62
CA ARG A 192 -28.91 -7.78 -1.05
C ARG A 192 -28.57 -7.92 0.44
N GLN A 193 -29.39 -8.61 1.22
CA GLN A 193 -29.12 -8.82 2.64
C GLN A 193 -27.84 -9.65 2.85
N GLN A 194 -27.63 -10.67 2.03
CA GLN A 194 -26.39 -11.47 2.06
C GLN A 194 -25.16 -10.63 1.72
N SER A 195 -25.22 -9.76 0.70
CA SER A 195 -24.09 -8.90 0.33
C SER A 195 -23.76 -7.87 1.40
N ILE A 196 -24.78 -7.32 2.09
CA ILE A 196 -24.61 -6.43 3.25
C ILE A 196 -23.98 -7.19 4.43
N ALA A 197 -24.47 -8.39 4.76
CA ALA A 197 -23.90 -9.20 5.85
C ALA A 197 -22.43 -9.56 5.57
N GLN A 198 -22.10 -9.92 4.33
CA GLN A 198 -20.73 -10.19 3.93
C GLN A 198 -19.84 -8.95 4.05
N GLN A 199 -20.31 -7.79 3.60
CA GLN A 199 -19.61 -6.52 3.79
C GLN A 199 -19.35 -6.22 5.27
N GLN A 200 -20.36 -6.38 6.12
CA GLN A 200 -20.22 -6.15 7.56
C GLN A 200 -19.15 -7.07 8.17
N ASN A 201 -19.15 -8.35 7.81
CA ASN A 201 -18.13 -9.31 8.26
C ASN A 201 -16.72 -8.92 7.79
N ILE A 202 -16.57 -8.40 6.56
CA ILE A 202 -15.29 -7.90 6.06
C ILE A 202 -14.86 -6.64 6.84
N ASN A 203 -15.75 -5.67 7.00
CA ASN A 203 -15.44 -4.40 7.66
C ASN A 203 -15.12 -4.57 9.15
N GLN A 204 -15.69 -5.57 9.83
CA GLN A 204 -15.34 -5.91 11.22
C GLN A 204 -13.87 -6.34 11.38
N ARG A 205 -13.21 -6.72 10.30
CA ARG A 205 -11.80 -7.13 10.31
C ARG A 205 -10.83 -5.97 10.15
N PHE A 206 -11.34 -4.78 9.83
CA PHE A 206 -10.54 -3.58 9.64
C PHE A 206 -10.57 -2.71 10.90
N PRO A 207 -9.49 -1.96 11.19
CA PRO A 207 -9.59 -0.88 12.16
C PRO A 207 -10.64 0.12 11.68
N SER A 208 -11.40 0.69 12.62
CA SER A 208 -12.30 1.78 12.25
C SER A 208 -11.50 3.03 11.87
N TYR A 209 -12.06 3.87 11.00
CA TYR A 209 -11.43 5.16 10.67
C TYR A 209 -11.17 6.02 11.91
N LYS A 210 -12.05 5.96 12.92
CA LYS A 210 -11.88 6.67 14.20
C LYS A 210 -10.63 6.19 14.95
N GLU A 211 -10.40 4.87 14.99
CA GLU A 211 -9.19 4.30 15.59
C GLU A 211 -7.92 4.74 14.85
N LEU A 212 -7.93 4.67 13.51
CA LEU A 212 -6.81 5.13 12.70
C LEU A 212 -6.54 6.62 12.92
N LYS A 213 -7.59 7.45 12.92
CA LYS A 213 -7.49 8.89 13.14
C LYS A 213 -6.92 9.22 14.52
N ALA A 214 -7.33 8.50 15.56
CA ALA A 214 -6.80 8.70 16.92
C ALA A 214 -5.28 8.45 16.99
N LYS A 215 -4.78 7.47 16.25
CA LYS A 215 -3.35 7.12 16.19
C LYS A 215 -2.55 7.92 15.15
N SER A 216 -3.20 8.55 14.17
CA SER A 216 -2.55 9.20 13.01
C SER A 216 -1.44 10.19 13.35
N LYS A 217 -1.49 10.83 14.54
CA LYS A 217 -0.45 11.74 15.02
C LYS A 217 0.90 11.06 15.29
N ASN A 218 0.92 9.73 15.38
CA ASN A 218 2.13 8.93 15.58
C ASN A 218 2.87 8.62 14.27
N LEU A 219 2.25 8.87 13.11
CA LEU A 219 2.93 8.73 11.82
C LEU A 219 4.13 9.68 11.79
N ASP A 220 5.27 9.20 11.31
CA ASP A 220 6.45 10.05 11.17
C ASP A 220 6.12 11.25 10.26
N SER A 221 6.49 12.45 10.72
CA SER A 221 6.20 13.68 10.00
C SER A 221 6.94 13.81 8.68
N ASN A 222 7.94 12.97 8.42
CA ASN A 222 8.69 12.92 7.17
C ASN A 222 8.20 11.81 6.23
N THR A 223 7.24 10.97 6.66
CA THR A 223 6.67 9.94 5.78
C THR A 223 5.95 10.61 4.62
N ARG A 224 6.40 10.32 3.39
CA ARG A 224 5.75 10.73 2.15
C ARG A 224 4.70 9.69 1.75
N VAL A 225 3.50 10.15 1.38
CA VAL A 225 2.37 9.26 1.04
C VAL A 225 1.84 9.55 -0.36
N LEU A 226 1.73 8.51 -1.17
CA LEU A 226 1.02 8.51 -2.44
C LEU A 226 -0.22 7.62 -2.32
N ASN A 227 -1.40 8.18 -2.55
CA ASN A 227 -2.66 7.44 -2.54
C ASN A 227 -3.21 7.27 -3.96
N ILE A 228 -3.31 6.04 -4.43
CA ILE A 228 -3.84 5.68 -5.74
C ILE A 228 -5.19 4.99 -5.54
N TYR A 229 -6.25 5.51 -6.15
CA TYR A 229 -7.59 4.92 -6.06
C TYR A 229 -8.37 5.08 -7.34
N GLY A 230 -9.29 4.15 -7.58
CA GLY A 230 -10.04 4.06 -8.82
C GLY A 230 -11.49 4.50 -8.68
N VAL A 231 -12.05 5.01 -9.78
CA VAL A 231 -13.45 5.37 -9.93
C VAL A 231 -13.96 4.89 -11.29
N LEU A 232 -14.92 3.98 -11.29
CA LEU A 232 -15.48 3.39 -12.52
C LEU A 232 -16.25 4.41 -13.37
N GLY A 233 -16.85 5.43 -12.75
CA GLY A 233 -17.50 6.53 -13.47
C GLY A 233 -18.18 7.55 -12.55
N GLU A 234 -18.80 8.57 -13.13
CA GLU A 234 -19.46 9.64 -12.36
C GLU A 234 -20.68 9.14 -11.55
N HIS A 235 -21.36 8.11 -12.06
CA HIS A 235 -22.48 7.45 -11.38
C HIS A 235 -22.03 6.28 -10.49
N ASP A 236 -20.73 5.99 -10.49
CA ASP A 236 -20.12 4.89 -9.74
C ASP A 236 -18.79 5.34 -9.15
N LEU A 237 -18.88 6.10 -8.06
CA LEU A 237 -17.74 6.67 -7.33
C LEU A 237 -16.99 5.59 -6.51
N SER A 238 -16.54 4.54 -7.19
CA SER A 238 -15.84 3.40 -6.60
C SER A 238 -15.00 2.66 -7.62
N ASP A 239 -14.08 1.82 -7.16
CA ASP A 239 -13.37 0.85 -8.01
C ASP A 239 -14.15 -0.47 -8.17
N GLY A 240 -15.43 -0.50 -7.77
CA GLY A 240 -16.26 -1.71 -7.72
C GLY A 240 -16.18 -2.49 -6.40
N ARG A 241 -15.25 -2.15 -5.50
CA ARG A 241 -15.09 -2.76 -4.16
C ARG A 241 -14.96 -1.73 -3.04
N VAL A 242 -14.17 -0.69 -3.27
CA VAL A 242 -13.86 0.40 -2.37
C VAL A 242 -14.41 1.69 -2.96
N SER A 243 -15.18 2.44 -2.18
CA SER A 243 -15.68 3.74 -2.61
C SER A 243 -14.56 4.79 -2.63
N GLU A 244 -14.69 5.78 -3.50
CA GLU A 244 -13.81 6.95 -3.54
C GLU A 244 -13.70 7.61 -2.16
N ALA A 245 -14.83 7.76 -1.45
CA ALA A 245 -14.87 8.31 -0.10
C ALA A 245 -14.01 7.50 0.88
N SER A 246 -14.11 6.16 0.83
CA SER A 246 -13.32 5.28 1.69
C SER A 246 -11.83 5.40 1.38
N ALA A 247 -11.44 5.34 0.11
CA ALA A 247 -10.04 5.37 -0.30
C ALA A 247 -9.37 6.74 -0.10
N SER A 248 -10.06 7.82 -0.48
CA SER A 248 -9.52 9.19 -0.36
C SER A 248 -9.45 9.69 1.09
N SER A 249 -10.14 9.04 2.03
CA SER A 249 -10.13 9.43 3.45
C SER A 249 -8.75 9.28 4.12
N LEU A 250 -7.79 8.56 3.50
CA LEU A 250 -6.37 8.57 3.91
C LEU A 250 -5.81 9.99 4.03
N LYS A 251 -6.28 10.94 3.21
CA LYS A 251 -5.89 12.36 3.30
C LYS A 251 -6.08 12.91 4.71
N GLY A 252 -7.14 12.48 5.41
CA GLY A 252 -7.43 12.89 6.78
C GLY A 252 -6.56 12.21 7.83
N LEU A 253 -5.73 11.23 7.46
CA LEU A 253 -4.86 10.46 8.36
C LEU A 253 -3.37 10.81 8.17
N VAL A 254 -3.04 11.71 7.24
CA VAL A 254 -1.65 12.07 6.90
C VAL A 254 -1.50 13.60 6.94
N LYS A 255 -0.28 14.10 7.15
CA LYS A 255 0.01 15.54 7.01
C LYS A 255 -0.15 15.97 5.54
N SER A 256 -0.78 17.12 5.31
CA SER A 256 -1.09 17.62 3.97
C SER A 256 0.11 17.72 3.05
N ASP A 257 1.24 18.19 3.58
CA ASP A 257 2.42 18.55 2.79
C ASP A 257 3.15 17.32 2.25
N ASN A 258 2.87 16.14 2.83
CA ASN A 258 3.45 14.87 2.43
C ASN A 258 2.45 13.98 1.68
N TYR A 259 1.25 14.47 1.38
CA TYR A 259 0.19 13.66 0.78
C TYR A 259 -0.02 14.02 -0.69
N GLN A 260 0.14 13.03 -1.56
CA GLN A 260 -0.20 13.09 -2.97
C GLN A 260 -1.30 12.06 -3.27
N ALA A 261 -2.15 12.35 -4.25
CA ALA A 261 -3.20 11.44 -4.68
C ALA A 261 -3.28 11.33 -6.19
N LEU A 262 -3.51 10.12 -6.68
CA LEU A 262 -3.84 9.82 -8.07
C LEU A 262 -5.22 9.15 -8.10
N ARG A 263 -6.20 9.85 -8.66
CA ARG A 263 -7.52 9.32 -8.96
C ARG A 263 -7.52 8.78 -10.38
N LEU A 264 -7.71 7.47 -10.54
CA LEU A 264 -7.86 6.83 -11.84
C LEU A 264 -9.35 6.70 -12.19
N THR A 265 -9.69 6.82 -13.46
CA THR A 265 -11.08 6.73 -13.94
C THR A 265 -11.27 5.70 -15.04
N GLY A 266 -12.46 5.10 -15.10
CA GLY A 266 -12.86 4.18 -16.15
C GLY A 266 -12.56 2.70 -15.84
N PRO A 267 -12.70 1.80 -16.83
CA PRO A 267 -12.61 0.36 -16.61
C PRO A 267 -11.27 -0.13 -16.06
N ASP A 268 -10.16 0.54 -16.40
CA ASP A 268 -8.82 0.21 -15.89
C ASP A 268 -8.58 0.74 -14.46
N ALA A 269 -9.57 1.41 -13.87
CA ALA A 269 -9.58 1.81 -12.47
C ALA A 269 -10.35 0.81 -11.59
N GLU A 270 -10.86 -0.28 -12.14
CA GLU A 270 -11.50 -1.36 -11.40
C GLU A 270 -10.52 -2.01 -10.41
N HIS A 271 -11.01 -2.45 -9.25
CA HIS A 271 -10.18 -2.88 -8.12
C HIS A 271 -9.13 -3.91 -8.54
N ALA A 272 -9.50 -4.93 -9.32
CA ALA A 272 -8.57 -5.97 -9.77
C ALA A 272 -7.62 -5.52 -10.89
N ARG A 273 -7.97 -4.48 -11.66
CA ARG A 273 -7.22 -3.99 -12.83
C ARG A 273 -6.33 -2.78 -12.54
N ILE A 274 -6.54 -2.09 -11.42
CA ILE A 274 -5.82 -0.86 -11.08
C ILE A 274 -4.30 -1.06 -10.99
N LEU A 275 -3.85 -2.30 -10.73
CA LEU A 275 -2.43 -2.66 -10.67
C LEU A 275 -1.78 -2.83 -12.05
N ASP A 276 -2.57 -3.07 -13.10
CA ASP A 276 -2.10 -3.15 -14.49
C ASP A 276 -2.12 -1.76 -15.18
N ASN A 277 -2.50 -0.72 -14.45
CA ASN A 277 -2.58 0.63 -14.97
C ASN A 277 -1.18 1.25 -15.13
N GLN A 278 -0.75 1.48 -16.37
CA GLN A 278 0.57 2.04 -16.68
C GLN A 278 0.83 3.43 -16.09
N ILE A 279 -0.22 4.23 -15.84
CA ILE A 279 -0.06 5.56 -15.21
C ILE A 279 0.27 5.38 -13.72
N ALA A 280 -0.46 4.52 -13.02
CA ALA A 280 -0.16 4.18 -11.63
C ALA A 280 1.26 3.64 -11.51
N GLU A 281 1.64 2.74 -12.41
CA GLU A 281 2.98 2.16 -12.46
C GLU A 281 4.09 3.23 -12.56
N ARG A 282 4.00 4.12 -13.55
CA ARG A 282 4.99 5.19 -13.74
C ARG A 282 5.08 6.11 -12.53
N LEU A 283 3.95 6.40 -11.88
CA LEU A 283 3.92 7.24 -10.70
C LEU A 283 4.51 6.55 -9.48
N VAL A 284 4.24 5.25 -9.28
CA VAL A 284 4.88 4.42 -8.25
C VAL A 284 6.39 4.44 -8.40
N ASN A 285 6.89 4.21 -9.62
CA ASN A 285 8.34 4.18 -9.86
C ASN A 285 8.97 5.54 -9.65
N ARG A 286 8.34 6.63 -10.12
CA ARG A 286 8.80 8.00 -9.82
C ARG A 286 8.84 8.23 -8.31
N PHE A 287 7.78 7.89 -7.60
CA PHE A 287 7.68 8.11 -6.16
C PHE A 287 8.74 7.35 -5.34
N LEU A 288 9.19 6.18 -5.80
CA LEU A 288 10.20 5.36 -5.12
C LEU A 288 11.64 5.60 -5.56
N PHE A 289 11.87 5.94 -6.84
CA PHE A 289 13.21 5.89 -7.44
C PHE A 289 13.69 7.21 -8.03
N SER A 290 12.83 8.20 -8.27
CA SER A 290 13.32 9.52 -8.71
C SER A 290 13.65 10.37 -7.48
N GLU A 291 14.93 10.65 -7.29
CA GLU A 291 15.42 11.81 -6.53
C GLU A 291 15.23 13.09 -7.35
#